data_AF-A0A1A8JCI2-F1
#
_entry.id   AF-A0A1A8JCI2-F1
#
_cell.length_a   1.000
_cell.length_b   1.000
_cell.length_c   1.000
_cell.angle_alpha   90.00
_cell.angle_beta   90.00
_cell.angle_gamma   90.00
#
_symmetry.space_group_name_H-M   'P 1'
#
loop_
_entity.id
_entity.type
_entity.pdbx_description
1 polymer ?
#
loop_
_entity_poly.entity_id
_entity_poly.type
_entity_poly.pdbx_seq_one_letter_code
_entity_poly.pdbx_strand_id
1 'polypeptide(L)'
;MKLQLFAVDLILLCVSCGASALATSVLAASTSSPSANITSLGTAHRFGKDEPAPSKSRRKRFISQNDMIAILDYHNKVRGRVFPPASNMEYMVWDDTLAKTAEDWAHACLWEHGPPHLLRFLGQNLSVRTGRY
;
A
#
# COMPACT_ATOMS: atom_id res chain seq x y z
N MET A 1 -24.93 -16.72 -43.65
CA MET A 1 -25.14 -16.46 -42.20
C MET A 1 -23.84 -16.81 -41.48
N LYS A 2 -23.18 -15.81 -40.89
CA LYS A 2 -21.89 -15.88 -40.14
C LYS A 2 -21.98 -17.02 -39.09
N LEU A 3 -21.37 -18.18 -39.25
CA LEU A 3 -19.94 -18.56 -39.31
C LEU A 3 -19.21 -18.32 -37.97
N GLN A 4 -18.99 -19.41 -37.23
CA GLN A 4 -17.71 -19.79 -36.62
C GLN A 4 -17.04 -18.75 -35.70
N LEU A 5 -17.62 -18.40 -34.55
CA LEU A 5 -16.86 -17.62 -33.54
C LEU A 5 -17.30 -17.79 -32.07
N PHE A 6 -17.93 -18.90 -31.70
CA PHE A 6 -18.39 -19.10 -30.30
C PHE A 6 -17.81 -20.34 -29.60
N ALA A 7 -16.82 -21.00 -30.20
CA ALA A 7 -16.28 -22.25 -29.66
C ALA A 7 -14.77 -22.22 -29.32
N VAL A 8 -14.09 -21.08 -29.44
CA VAL A 8 -12.62 -20.99 -29.25
C VAL A 8 -12.19 -20.27 -27.97
N ASP A 9 -13.10 -19.54 -27.30
CA ASP A 9 -12.71 -18.73 -26.12
C ASP A 9 -12.97 -19.39 -24.76
N LEU A 10 -13.33 -20.68 -24.72
CA LEU A 10 -13.59 -21.42 -23.46
C LEU A 10 -12.58 -22.54 -23.18
N ILE A 11 -11.44 -22.56 -23.86
CA ILE A 11 -10.32 -23.49 -23.58
C ILE A 11 -9.02 -22.69 -23.46
N LEU A 12 -8.89 -21.87 -22.40
CA LEU A 12 -7.57 -21.55 -21.84
C LEU A 12 -7.67 -20.99 -20.41
N LEU A 13 -8.26 -21.78 -19.50
CA LEU A 13 -7.95 -21.66 -18.08
C LEU A 13 -6.60 -22.36 -17.81
N CYS A 14 -5.81 -21.77 -16.92
CA CYS A 14 -4.65 -22.35 -16.24
C CYS A 14 -3.33 -22.38 -17.04
N VAL A 15 -2.42 -21.45 -16.73
CA VAL A 15 -1.06 -21.71 -16.20
C VAL A 15 -0.27 -20.40 -16.26
N SER A 16 -0.05 -19.78 -15.09
CA SER A 16 1.15 -18.97 -14.87
C SER A 16 1.62 -19.15 -13.43
N CYS A 17 1.92 -20.41 -13.09
CA CYS A 17 2.94 -20.72 -12.09
C CYS A 17 4.27 -20.73 -12.84
N GLY A 18 5.19 -19.84 -12.46
CA GLY A 18 6.48 -19.73 -13.12
C GLY A 18 7.44 -18.85 -12.33
N ALA A 19 7.90 -19.37 -11.20
CA ALA A 19 9.15 -18.89 -10.61
C ALA A 19 10.29 -19.23 -11.58
N SER A 20 11.12 -18.24 -11.93
CA SER A 20 12.40 -18.49 -12.58
C SER A 20 13.47 -17.65 -11.90
N ALA A 21 14.20 -18.30 -11.01
CA ALA A 21 15.54 -17.88 -10.62
C ALA A 21 16.52 -18.38 -11.68
N LEU A 22 17.40 -17.50 -12.16
CA LEU A 22 18.62 -17.92 -12.85
C LEU A 22 19.74 -16.94 -12.50
N ALA A 23 20.79 -17.51 -11.91
CA ALA A 23 22.04 -16.88 -11.53
C ALA A 23 23.14 -17.19 -12.56
N THR A 24 24.35 -16.65 -12.30
CA THR A 24 25.69 -16.83 -12.93
C THR A 24 26.10 -15.69 -13.90
N SER A 25 27.31 -15.10 -13.92
CA SER A 25 28.63 -15.42 -13.30
C SER A 25 29.65 -14.25 -13.35
N VAL A 26 30.39 -14.02 -12.24
CA VAL A 26 31.89 -13.92 -12.03
C VAL A 26 32.73 -12.88 -12.83
N LEU A 27 33.65 -12.06 -12.25
CA LEU A 27 35.04 -12.42 -11.80
C LEU A 27 35.82 -11.32 -10.99
N ALA A 28 36.52 -11.78 -9.93
CA ALA A 28 37.78 -11.36 -9.24
C ALA A 28 37.94 -9.94 -8.62
N ALA A 29 38.67 -9.71 -7.50
CA ALA A 29 39.93 -10.33 -7.08
C ALA A 29 40.20 -10.33 -5.55
N SER A 30 41.24 -11.09 -5.22
CA SER A 30 41.75 -11.63 -3.95
C SER A 30 42.26 -10.64 -2.89
N THR A 31 42.19 -11.03 -1.60
CA THR A 31 43.33 -10.89 -0.66
C THR A 31 43.17 -11.75 0.61
N SER A 32 44.13 -12.68 0.78
CA SER A 32 44.69 -13.30 2.01
C SER A 32 43.81 -13.97 3.09
N SER A 33 44.03 -15.29 3.26
CA SER A 33 43.89 -16.09 4.51
C SER A 33 45.06 -15.78 5.50
N PRO A 34 45.16 -16.30 6.77
CA PRO A 34 44.65 -17.60 7.24
C PRO A 34 44.25 -17.80 8.74
N SER A 35 43.57 -18.95 8.95
CA SER A 35 43.70 -19.93 10.05
C SER A 35 43.01 -19.78 11.43
N ALA A 36 42.48 -20.95 11.85
CA ALA A 36 42.21 -21.47 13.21
C ALA A 36 41.00 -20.91 13.97
N ASN A 37 40.09 -21.67 14.60
CA ASN A 37 39.95 -23.12 14.85
C ASN A 37 38.46 -23.44 15.09
N ILE A 38 38.05 -24.66 14.75
CA ILE A 38 36.76 -25.26 15.12
C ILE A 38 36.81 -25.63 16.61
N THR A 39 35.69 -25.45 17.34
CA THR A 39 34.93 -26.47 18.10
C THR A 39 34.13 -25.78 19.23
N SER A 40 32.81 -25.94 19.24
CA SER A 40 32.06 -26.53 20.38
C SER A 40 30.56 -26.26 20.26
N LEU A 41 29.84 -27.37 20.10
CA LEU A 41 28.40 -27.52 20.25
C LEU A 41 28.07 -27.54 21.75
N GLY A 42 27.14 -26.71 22.23
CA GLY A 42 26.74 -26.73 23.65
C GLY A 42 25.69 -25.70 24.04
N THR A 43 24.43 -26.04 23.77
CA THR A 43 23.23 -25.88 24.62
C THR A 43 23.16 -24.70 25.61
N ALA A 44 22.20 -23.79 25.41
CA ALA A 44 21.40 -23.24 26.52
C ALA A 44 20.10 -22.61 25.97
N HIS A 45 19.02 -23.37 26.05
CA HIS A 45 17.65 -22.86 26.00
C HIS A 45 17.48 -21.90 27.20
N ARG A 46 17.70 -20.60 26.99
CA ARG A 46 17.40 -19.59 28.02
C ARG A 46 15.93 -19.21 27.90
N PHE A 47 15.17 -19.66 28.89
CA PHE A 47 13.87 -19.15 29.28
C PHE A 47 14.06 -17.68 29.71
N GLY A 48 14.02 -16.78 28.74
CA GLY A 48 14.04 -15.34 28.95
C GLY A 48 12.63 -14.85 29.23
N LYS A 49 12.45 -14.14 30.34
CA LYS A 49 11.22 -13.40 30.69
C LYS A 49 10.63 -12.72 29.45
N ASP A 50 9.35 -12.97 29.18
CA ASP A 50 8.53 -12.17 28.28
C ASP A 50 8.34 -10.77 28.89
N GLU A 51 9.39 -9.94 28.81
CA GLU A 51 9.27 -8.50 29.02
C GLU A 51 8.39 -7.94 27.89
N PRO A 52 7.24 -7.31 28.20
CA PRO A 52 6.40 -6.72 27.18
C PRO A 52 7.20 -5.64 26.47
N ALA A 53 7.53 -5.88 25.20
CA ALA A 53 8.19 -4.90 24.35
C ALA A 53 7.49 -3.54 24.51
N PRO A 54 8.24 -2.43 24.70
CA PRO A 54 7.65 -1.13 24.93
C PRO A 54 6.68 -0.84 23.80
N SER A 55 5.39 -0.71 24.14
CA SER A 55 4.34 -0.44 23.18
C SER A 55 4.68 0.87 22.49
N LYS A 56 5.14 0.81 21.24
CA LYS A 56 5.41 2.00 20.44
C LYS A 56 4.09 2.76 20.35
N SER A 57 3.99 3.87 21.07
CA SER A 57 2.83 4.75 20.99
C SER A 57 2.60 5.09 19.53
N ARG A 58 1.42 4.75 19.02
CA ARG A 58 1.06 5.02 17.63
C ARG A 58 1.05 6.54 17.46
N ARG A 59 2.05 7.08 16.76
CA ARG A 59 2.07 8.50 16.44
C ARG A 59 0.80 8.84 15.67
N LYS A 60 0.01 9.78 16.20
CA LYS A 60 -1.11 10.40 15.47
C LYS A 60 -0.54 10.97 14.18
N ARG A 61 -0.91 10.37 13.04
CA ARG A 61 -0.45 10.83 11.73
C ARG A 61 -1.40 11.96 11.32
N PHE A 62 -0.88 13.18 11.29
CA PHE A 62 -1.53 14.29 10.61
C PHE A 62 -1.15 14.25 9.13
N ILE A 63 -1.98 14.81 8.26
CA ILE A 63 -1.65 14.97 6.84
C ILE A 63 -0.60 16.10 6.72
N SER A 64 0.59 15.78 6.22
CA SER A 64 1.63 16.78 6.01
C SER A 64 1.36 17.62 4.75
N GLN A 65 2.02 18.77 4.60
CA GLN A 65 1.92 19.60 3.39
C GLN A 65 2.36 18.82 2.13
N ASN A 66 3.36 17.94 2.25
CA ASN A 66 3.81 17.11 1.14
C ASN A 66 2.75 16.07 0.75
N ASP A 67 2.07 15.46 1.73
CA ASP A 67 0.98 14.52 1.48
C ASP A 67 -0.22 15.22 0.85
N MET A 68 -0.55 16.43 1.29
CA MET A 68 -1.60 17.27 0.71
C MET A 68 -1.38 17.48 -0.80
N ILE A 69 -0.17 17.92 -1.17
CA ILE A 69 0.22 18.14 -2.56
C ILE A 69 0.15 16.83 -3.34
N ALA A 70 0.71 15.75 -2.80
CA ALA A 70 0.70 14.44 -3.46
C ALA A 70 -0.72 13.92 -3.72
N ILE A 71 -1.64 14.11 -2.76
CA ILE A 71 -3.05 13.72 -2.90
C ILE A 71 -3.70 14.52 -4.03
N LEU A 72 -3.57 15.85 -4.02
CA LEU A 72 -4.17 16.71 -5.05
C LEU A 72 -3.60 16.43 -6.45
N ASP A 73 -2.29 16.35 -6.57
CA ASP A 73 -1.61 16.12 -7.85
C ASP A 73 -2.05 14.79 -8.47
N TYR A 74 -2.13 13.74 -7.65
CA TYR A 74 -2.62 12.45 -8.12
C TYR A 74 -4.06 12.53 -8.60
N HIS A 75 -4.97 13.15 -7.84
CA HIS A 75 -6.39 13.27 -8.22
C HIS A 75 -6.55 14.09 -9.51
N ASN A 76 -5.90 15.24 -9.61
CA ASN A 76 -5.96 16.08 -10.81
C ASN A 76 -5.38 15.38 -12.04
N LYS A 77 -4.28 14.62 -11.87
CA LYS A 77 -3.69 13.83 -12.95
C LYS A 77 -4.65 12.77 -13.50
N VAL A 78 -5.34 12.02 -12.63
CA VAL A 78 -6.27 10.98 -13.10
C VAL A 78 -7.58 11.57 -13.62
N ARG A 79 -8.08 12.66 -13.01
CA ARG A 79 -9.24 13.43 -13.51
C ARG A 79 -9.01 13.99 -14.92
N GLY A 80 -7.80 14.45 -15.22
CA GLY A 80 -7.42 14.94 -16.55
C GLY A 80 -7.22 13.85 -17.61
N ARG A 81 -7.33 12.56 -17.27
CA ARG A 81 -7.05 11.42 -18.16
C ARG A 81 -8.19 10.42 -18.25
N VAL A 82 -9.40 10.83 -17.86
CA VAL A 82 -10.59 9.97 -17.91
C VAL A 82 -10.96 9.61 -19.35
N PHE A 83 -11.57 8.43 -19.53
CA PHE A 83 -12.15 7.99 -20.80
C PHE A 83 -13.59 7.53 -20.60
N PRO A 84 -14.57 8.01 -21.38
CA PRO A 84 -14.41 9.01 -22.45
C PRO A 84 -13.95 10.39 -21.92
N PRO A 85 -13.35 11.25 -22.76
CA PRO A 85 -12.89 12.57 -22.33
C PRO A 85 -14.05 13.40 -21.77
N ALA A 86 -13.83 14.02 -20.61
CA ALA A 86 -14.80 14.94 -20.01
C ALA A 86 -14.67 16.33 -20.64
N SER A 87 -15.81 16.95 -20.98
CA SER A 87 -15.84 18.29 -21.59
C SER A 87 -15.60 19.41 -20.58
N ASN A 88 -15.87 19.19 -19.30
CA ASN A 88 -15.76 20.20 -18.25
C ASN A 88 -15.38 19.59 -16.89
N MET A 89 -14.23 18.90 -16.83
CA MET A 89 -13.71 18.37 -15.57
C MET A 89 -12.95 19.47 -14.82
N GLU A 90 -13.51 19.96 -13.70
CA GLU A 90 -12.89 21.04 -12.92
C GLU A 90 -11.60 20.60 -12.20
N TYR A 91 -10.71 21.55 -11.97
CA TYR A 91 -9.46 21.33 -11.24
C TYR A 91 -9.73 21.32 -9.73
N MET A 92 -9.25 20.29 -9.02
CA MET A 92 -9.39 20.20 -7.58
C MET A 92 -8.38 21.08 -6.86
N VAL A 93 -8.84 21.78 -5.84
CA VAL A 93 -8.04 22.53 -4.88
C VAL A 93 -8.21 21.94 -3.49
N TRP A 94 -7.26 22.21 -2.60
CA TRP A 94 -7.39 21.81 -1.20
C TRP A 94 -8.37 22.74 -0.50
N ASP A 95 -9.18 22.17 0.40
CA ASP A 95 -10.05 22.91 1.29
C ASP A 95 -9.76 22.49 2.74
N ASP A 96 -9.31 23.44 3.55
CA ASP A 96 -8.93 23.18 4.94
C ASP A 96 -10.13 22.83 5.84
N THR A 97 -11.33 23.30 5.48
CA THR A 97 -12.57 22.99 6.22
C THR A 97 -12.97 21.53 5.98
N LEU A 98 -12.88 21.05 4.74
CA LEU A 98 -13.09 19.64 4.41
C LEU A 98 -12.03 18.75 5.04
N ALA A 99 -10.77 19.17 5.01
CA ALA A 99 -9.66 18.43 5.64
C ALA A 99 -9.88 18.25 7.14
N LYS A 100 -10.28 19.33 7.84
CA LYS A 100 -10.59 19.28 9.27
C LYS A 100 -11.78 18.36 9.56
N THR A 101 -12.85 18.46 8.77
CA THR A 101 -14.04 17.61 8.91
C THR A 101 -13.70 16.13 8.71
N ALA A 102 -12.83 15.82 7.74
CA ALA A 102 -12.35 14.47 7.48
C ALA A 102 -11.45 13.95 8.62
N GLU A 103 -10.59 14.79 9.18
CA GLU A 103 -9.80 14.46 10.37
C GLU A 103 -10.71 14.13 11.56
N ASP A 104 -11.67 15.00 11.86
CA ASP A 104 -12.61 14.83 12.98
C ASP A 104 -13.41 13.51 12.85
N TRP A 105 -13.83 13.14 11.63
CA TRP A 105 -14.51 11.86 11.38
C TRP A 105 -13.57 10.66 11.54
N ALA A 106 -12.33 10.75 11.03
CA ALA A 106 -11.34 9.69 11.16
C ALA A 106 -10.97 9.41 12.64
N HIS A 107 -10.99 10.43 13.51
CA HIS A 107 -10.76 10.27 14.96
C HIS A 107 -11.79 9.38 15.65
N ALA A 108 -13.02 9.29 15.15
CA ALA A 108 -14.04 8.40 15.70
C ALA A 108 -13.67 6.92 15.54
N CYS A 109 -12.74 6.58 14.64
CA CYS A 109 -12.30 5.21 14.36
C CYS A 109 -13.45 4.26 13.97
N LEU A 110 -14.50 4.79 13.33
CA LEU A 110 -15.64 4.03 12.82
C LEU A 110 -15.49 3.82 11.31
N TRP A 111 -15.73 2.60 10.84
CA TRP A 111 -15.71 2.26 9.41
C TRP A 111 -17.10 2.47 8.78
N GLU A 112 -17.58 3.71 8.82
CA GLU A 112 -18.89 4.10 8.30
C GLU A 112 -18.84 5.51 7.71
N HIS A 113 -19.81 5.85 6.86
CA HIS A 113 -19.94 7.19 6.33
C HIS A 113 -20.61 8.14 7.33
N GLY A 114 -20.16 9.40 7.36
CA GLY A 114 -20.83 10.42 8.17
C GLY A 114 -20.09 11.75 8.20
N PRO A 115 -20.67 12.75 8.91
CA PRO A 115 -21.99 12.76 9.57
C PRO A 115 -23.16 12.75 8.56
N PRO A 116 -24.28 12.04 8.81
CA PRO A 116 -25.36 11.86 7.83
C PRO A 116 -25.95 13.15 7.25
N HIS A 117 -26.03 14.20 8.06
CA HIS A 117 -26.58 15.49 7.64
C HIS A 117 -25.68 16.23 6.62
N LEU A 118 -24.38 15.93 6.58
CA LEU A 118 -23.43 16.52 5.63
C LEU A 118 -23.35 15.73 4.32
N LEU A 119 -23.63 14.42 4.33
CA LEU A 119 -23.49 13.55 3.15
C LEU A 119 -24.44 13.91 1.99
N ARG A 120 -25.48 14.71 2.25
CA ARG A 120 -26.33 15.26 1.19
C ARG A 120 -25.60 16.28 0.31
N PHE A 121 -24.60 16.96 0.87
CA PHE A 121 -23.90 18.09 0.23
C PHE A 121 -22.44 17.78 -0.07
N LEU A 122 -21.83 16.85 0.68
CA LEU A 122 -20.42 16.49 0.57
C LEU A 122 -20.26 15.00 0.28
N GLY A 123 -19.45 14.68 -0.74
CA GLY A 123 -19.03 13.31 -0.99
C GLY A 123 -17.93 12.86 0.00
N GLN A 124 -17.88 11.56 0.29
CA GLN A 124 -16.88 10.99 1.20
C GLN A 124 -16.35 9.66 0.66
N ASN A 125 -15.03 9.51 0.64
CA ASN A 125 -14.36 8.24 0.37
C ASN A 125 -13.65 7.77 1.65
N LEU A 126 -13.71 6.48 1.94
CA LEU A 126 -13.10 5.89 3.12
C LEU A 126 -12.00 4.90 2.71
N SER A 127 -10.93 4.85 3.49
CA SER A 127 -9.93 3.79 3.37
C SER A 127 -9.44 3.37 4.76
N VAL A 128 -9.24 2.07 4.96
CA VAL A 128 -8.66 1.50 6.17
C VAL A 128 -7.48 0.64 5.79
N ARG A 129 -6.42 0.74 6.60
CA ARG A 129 -5.25 -0.15 6.51
C ARG A 129 -5.06 -0.82 7.86
N THR A 130 -5.03 -2.15 7.86
CA THR A 130 -4.72 -2.97 9.03
C THR A 130 -3.35 -3.62 8.84
N GLY A 131 -2.57 -3.76 9.90
CA GLY A 131 -1.23 -4.34 9.83
C GLY A 131 -0.38 -4.04 11.06
N ARG A 132 0.68 -4.83 11.26
CA ARG A 132 1.74 -4.55 12.24
C ARG A 132 2.80 -3.67 11.58
N TYR A 133 3.11 -2.53 12.21
CA TYR A 133 4.19 -1.61 11.81
C TYR A 133 5.46 -1.91 12.60
#